data_AF-A0A8S1E548-F1
#
_entry.id   AF-A0A8S1E548-F1
#
_cell.length_a   1.000
_cell.length_b   1.000
_cell.length_c   1.000
_cell.angle_alpha   90.00
_cell.angle_beta   90.00
_cell.angle_gamma   90.00
#
_symmetry.space_group_name_H-M   'P 1'
#
loop_
_entity.id
_entity.type
_entity.pdbx_description
1 polymer ?
#
loop_
_entity_poly.entity_id
_entity_poly.type
_entity_poly.pdbx_seq_one_letter_code
_entity_poly.pdbx_strand_id
1 'polypeptide(L)'
;MASIVLKSLSILLGLFFIFVGIMKITPKLSKDLHKDLRKEYVRYSKVFPLAQTLDFKVPSKWYRRVVGSLEVVCGLALTFIPFARVKQGANIILVVLMLMAVYSHYMVNDKFERIAPALVFFFMLVCRLVVDWQLRRKELLKLEAAATANGEDKQNKQD
;
A
#
# COMPACT_ATOMS: atom_id res chain seq x y z
N MET A 1 -19.17 -12.53 -3.46
CA MET A 1 -19.24 -11.08 -3.78
C MET A 1 -18.06 -10.28 -3.22
N ALA A 2 -17.72 -10.35 -1.92
CA ALA A 2 -16.60 -9.57 -1.35
C ALA A 2 -15.23 -9.79 -2.03
N SER A 3 -14.93 -11.01 -2.47
CA SER A 3 -13.67 -11.32 -3.18
C SER A 3 -13.52 -10.60 -4.53
N ILE A 4 -14.62 -10.39 -5.26
CA ILE A 4 -14.63 -9.68 -6.54
C ILE A 4 -14.36 -8.20 -6.32
N VAL A 5 -14.99 -7.59 -5.32
CA VAL A 5 -14.79 -6.18 -4.96
C VAL A 5 -13.35 -5.93 -4.51
N LEU A 6 -12.78 -6.82 -3.69
CA LEU A 6 -11.37 -6.72 -3.31
C LEU A 6 -10.46 -6.86 -4.53
N LYS A 7 -10.77 -7.78 -5.46
CA LYS A 7 -9.98 -7.98 -6.67
C LYS A 7 -10.03 -6.75 -7.59
N SER A 8 -11.21 -6.17 -7.84
CA SER A 8 -11.35 -4.95 -8.64
C SER A 8 -10.66 -3.75 -7.97
N LEU A 9 -10.83 -3.58 -6.66
CA LEU A 9 -10.10 -2.56 -5.88
C LEU A 9 -8.58 -2.73 -5.99
N SER A 10 -8.08 -3.98 -6.00
CA SER A 10 -6.64 -4.26 -6.17
C SER A 10 -6.10 -3.71 -7.47
N ILE A 11 -6.82 -4.01 -8.55
CA ILE A 11 -6.41 -3.70 -9.91
C ILE A 11 -6.48 -2.19 -10.10
N LEU A 12 -7.56 -1.55 -9.67
CA LEU A 12 -7.73 -0.10 -9.76
C LEU A 12 -6.64 0.64 -8.98
N LEU A 13 -6.43 0.28 -7.70
CA LEU A 13 -5.41 0.91 -6.86
C LEU A 13 -4.00 0.65 -7.42
N GLY A 14 -3.70 -0.58 -7.82
CA GLY A 14 -2.39 -0.94 -8.36
C GLY A 14 -2.06 -0.17 -9.64
N LEU A 15 -3.02 -0.02 -10.56
CA LEU A 15 -2.88 0.82 -11.76
C LEU A 15 -2.66 2.30 -11.39
N PHE A 16 -3.39 2.82 -10.41
CA PHE A 16 -3.22 4.19 -9.94
C PHE A 16 -1.82 4.42 -9.34
N PHE A 17 -1.33 3.49 -8.52
CA PHE A 17 0.03 3.56 -7.95
C PHE A 17 1.13 3.45 -9.00
N ILE A 18 0.92 2.64 -10.03
CA ILE A 18 1.84 2.59 -11.19
C ILE A 18 1.89 3.97 -11.86
N PHE A 19 0.73 4.58 -12.10
CA PHE A 19 0.66 5.89 -12.75
C PHE A 19 1.36 6.97 -11.91
N VAL A 20 1.04 7.09 -10.61
CA VAL A 20 1.67 8.06 -9.70
C VAL A 20 3.17 7.80 -9.51
N GLY A 21 3.57 6.54 -9.36
CA GLY A 21 4.97 6.16 -9.24
C GLY A 21 5.78 6.50 -10.50
N ILE A 22 5.20 6.29 -11.69
CA ILE A 22 5.81 6.72 -12.96
C ILE A 22 5.94 8.25 -13.01
N MET A 23 4.94 9.01 -12.55
CA MET A 23 5.04 10.48 -12.47
C MET A 23 6.19 10.94 -11.56
N LYS A 24 6.43 10.21 -10.46
CA LYS A 24 7.55 10.46 -9.54
C LYS A 24 8.91 10.19 -10.18
N ILE A 25 9.04 9.16 -11.01
CA ILE A 25 10.32 8.77 -11.62
C ILE A 25 10.60 9.57 -12.91
N THR A 26 9.58 9.75 -13.73
CA THR A 26 9.72 10.15 -15.15
C THR A 26 9.04 11.50 -15.41
N PRO A 27 9.73 12.46 -16.05
CA PRO A 27 9.16 13.79 -16.35
C PRO A 27 8.24 13.81 -17.58
N LYS A 28 8.10 12.69 -18.29
CA LYS A 28 7.39 12.60 -19.58
C LYS A 28 5.87 12.65 -19.47
N LEU A 29 5.30 12.37 -18.30
CA LEU A 29 3.84 12.33 -18.12
C LEU A 29 3.24 13.72 -17.87
N SER A 30 3.89 14.51 -17.00
CA SER A 30 3.56 15.93 -16.79
C SER A 30 4.79 16.66 -16.28
N LYS A 31 5.25 17.67 -17.05
CA LYS A 31 6.45 18.45 -16.72
C LYS A 31 6.23 19.35 -15.51
N ASP A 32 5.06 19.99 -15.43
CA ASP A 32 4.71 20.88 -14.33
C ASP A 32 4.56 20.12 -13.01
N LEU A 33 3.85 18.99 -13.05
CA LEU A 33 3.67 18.15 -11.87
C LEU A 33 5.01 17.55 -11.41
N HIS A 34 5.86 17.09 -12.33
CA HIS A 34 7.18 16.58 -11.98
C HIS A 34 8.09 17.65 -11.38
N LYS A 35 7.96 18.91 -11.82
CA LYS A 35 8.70 20.05 -11.27
C LYS A 35 8.24 20.38 -9.86
N ASP A 36 6.93 20.36 -9.62
CA ASP A 36 6.35 20.60 -8.29
C ASP A 36 6.70 19.47 -7.31
N LEU A 37 6.56 18.20 -7.72
CA LEU A 37 7.02 17.08 -6.91
C LEU A 37 8.51 17.19 -6.57
N ARG A 38 9.35 17.65 -7.50
CA ARG A 38 10.79 17.80 -7.20
C ARG A 38 11.03 18.83 -6.10
N LYS A 39 10.26 19.92 -6.07
CA LYS A 39 10.34 20.95 -5.01
C LYS A 39 9.84 20.40 -3.68
N GLU A 40 8.74 19.66 -3.69
CA GLU A 40 8.17 19.03 -2.49
C GLU A 40 9.14 18.02 -1.87
N TYR A 41 9.76 17.15 -2.68
CA TYR A 41 10.72 16.15 -2.18
C TYR A 41 12.01 16.77 -1.61
N VAL A 42 12.38 18.00 -2.00
CA VAL A 42 13.44 18.75 -1.30
C VAL A 42 13.01 19.12 0.11
N ARG A 43 11.75 19.47 0.34
CA ARG A 43 11.21 19.73 1.68
C ARG A 43 11.05 18.42 2.46
N TYR A 44 10.52 17.36 1.85
CA TYR A 44 10.36 16.04 2.49
C TYR A 44 11.68 15.43 2.95
N SER A 45 12.75 15.60 2.17
CA SER A 45 14.08 15.10 2.57
C SER A 45 14.63 15.71 3.86
N LYS A 46 14.13 16.89 4.27
CA LYS A 46 14.54 17.55 5.52
C LYS A 46 13.76 17.06 6.74
N VAL A 47 12.53 16.61 6.53
CA VAL A 47 11.62 16.13 7.58
C VAL A 47 11.60 14.61 7.67
N PHE A 48 12.51 13.92 6.98
CA PHE A 48 12.56 12.47 6.98
C PHE A 48 12.99 11.95 8.36
N PRO A 49 12.14 11.21 9.09
CA PRO A 49 12.37 10.89 10.49
C PRO A 49 13.57 9.97 10.67
N LEU A 50 13.84 9.09 9.71
CA LEU A 50 15.00 8.20 9.72
C LEU A 50 16.31 8.92 9.35
N ALA A 51 16.27 10.05 8.63
CA ALA A 51 17.49 10.84 8.38
C ALA A 51 17.92 11.60 9.63
N GLN A 52 16.96 12.03 10.45
CA GLN A 52 17.23 12.72 11.71
C GLN A 52 17.85 11.78 12.76
N THR A 53 17.46 10.51 12.78
CA THR A 53 18.01 9.53 13.75
C THR A 53 19.35 8.93 13.31
N LEU A 54 19.63 8.88 12.00
CA LEU A 54 20.85 8.26 11.44
C LEU A 54 21.92 9.28 11.03
N ASP A 55 21.72 10.58 11.28
CA ASP A 55 22.55 11.72 10.83
C ASP A 55 22.90 11.69 9.31
N PHE A 56 22.17 10.89 8.54
CA PHE A 56 22.48 10.67 7.13
C PHE A 56 21.59 11.57 6.27
N LYS A 57 22.21 12.54 5.60
CA LYS A 57 21.52 13.47 4.70
C LYS A 57 21.05 12.74 3.44
N VAL A 58 19.78 12.34 3.39
CA VAL A 58 19.21 11.65 2.22
C VAL A 58 19.04 12.64 1.05
N PRO A 59 19.69 12.42 -0.10
CA PRO A 59 19.50 13.27 -1.27
C PRO A 59 18.08 13.13 -1.82
N SER A 60 17.36 14.25 -1.96
CA SER A 60 15.97 14.33 -2.43
C SER A 60 15.72 13.64 -3.78
N LYS A 61 16.73 13.62 -4.66
CA LYS A 61 16.70 12.91 -5.96
C LYS A 61 16.57 11.40 -5.78
N TRP A 62 17.30 10.82 -4.84
CA TRP A 62 17.26 9.39 -4.54
C TRP A 62 15.98 9.03 -3.78
N TYR A 63 15.61 9.83 -2.77
CA TYR A 63 14.38 9.61 -2.00
C TYR A 63 13.15 9.48 -2.90
N ARG A 64 12.97 10.45 -3.82
CA ARG A 64 11.86 10.43 -4.78
C ARG A 64 11.86 9.22 -5.71
N ARG A 65 13.05 8.84 -6.18
CA ARG A 65 13.19 7.72 -7.12
C ARG A 65 12.93 6.39 -6.41
N VAL A 66 13.39 6.22 -5.18
CA VAL A 66 13.12 5.02 -4.38
C VAL A 66 11.64 4.90 -4.05
N VAL A 67 11.01 5.95 -3.53
CA VAL A 67 9.57 5.94 -3.23
C VAL A 67 8.74 5.68 -4.50
N GLY A 68 9.04 6.38 -5.60
CA GLY A 68 8.37 6.17 -6.87
C GLY A 68 8.57 4.76 -7.43
N SER A 69 9.79 4.21 -7.37
CA SER A 69 10.07 2.85 -7.82
C SER A 69 9.34 1.80 -6.99
N LEU A 70 9.29 1.97 -5.67
CA LEU A 70 8.55 1.07 -4.79
C LEU A 70 7.05 1.12 -5.08
N GLU A 71 6.48 2.29 -5.35
CA GLU A 71 5.06 2.42 -5.75
C GLU A 71 4.77 1.70 -7.06
N VAL A 72 5.64 1.83 -8.06
CA VAL A 72 5.48 1.12 -9.35
C VAL A 72 5.59 -0.39 -9.15
N VAL A 73 6.63 -0.87 -8.46
CA VAL A 73 6.84 -2.31 -8.26
C VAL A 73 5.72 -2.92 -7.43
N CYS A 74 5.30 -2.26 -6.34
CA CYS A 74 4.20 -2.75 -5.51
C CYS A 74 2.85 -2.62 -6.22
N GLY A 75 2.63 -1.56 -7.00
CA GLY A 75 1.43 -1.42 -7.83
C GLY A 75 1.33 -2.51 -8.89
N LEU A 76 2.44 -2.85 -9.55
CA LEU A 76 2.52 -3.99 -10.48
C LEU A 76 2.23 -5.31 -9.77
N ALA A 77 2.83 -5.53 -8.59
CA ALA A 77 2.57 -6.72 -7.78
C ALA A 77 1.09 -6.81 -7.35
N LEU A 78 0.47 -5.69 -6.99
CA LEU A 78 -0.94 -5.63 -6.58
C LEU A 78 -1.89 -5.90 -7.75
N THR A 79 -1.56 -5.44 -8.96
CA THR A 79 -2.38 -5.62 -10.16
C THR A 79 -2.22 -7.00 -10.79
N PHE A 80 -0.98 -7.41 -11.08
CA PHE A 80 -0.70 -8.56 -11.94
C PHE A 80 -0.49 -9.87 -11.19
N ILE A 81 -0.03 -9.85 -9.94
CA ILE A 81 0.29 -11.09 -9.22
C ILE A 81 -0.98 -11.66 -8.57
N PRO A 82 -1.41 -12.90 -8.88
CA PRO A 82 -2.58 -13.51 -8.25
C PRO A 82 -2.30 -14.07 -6.85
N PHE A 83 -1.03 -14.20 -6.46
CA PHE A 83 -0.64 -14.80 -5.19
C PHE A 83 -0.97 -13.92 -3.99
N ALA A 84 -1.79 -14.45 -3.07
CA ALA A 84 -2.34 -13.70 -1.93
C ALA A 84 -1.25 -13.11 -1.02
N ARG A 85 -0.20 -13.88 -0.68
CA ARG A 85 0.85 -13.38 0.23
C ARG A 85 1.66 -12.23 -0.35
N VAL A 86 1.96 -12.28 -1.65
CA VAL A 86 2.69 -11.19 -2.33
C VAL A 86 1.81 -9.95 -2.45
N LYS A 87 0.52 -10.11 -2.74
CA LYS A 87 -0.45 -9.01 -2.73
C LYS A 87 -0.56 -8.34 -1.37
N GLN A 88 -0.58 -9.11 -0.29
CA GLN A 88 -0.57 -8.57 1.07
C GLN A 88 0.72 -7.82 1.37
N GLY A 89 1.88 -8.39 1.03
CA GLY A 89 3.17 -7.73 1.20
C GLY A 89 3.25 -6.40 0.45
N ALA A 90 2.86 -6.39 -0.83
CA ALA A 90 2.79 -5.18 -1.64
C ALA A 90 1.82 -4.14 -1.04
N ASN A 91 0.66 -4.58 -0.54
CA ASN A 91 -0.31 -3.69 0.10
C ASN A 91 0.25 -3.07 1.38
N ILE A 92 0.92 -3.85 2.24
CA ILE A 92 1.55 -3.34 3.46
C ILE A 92 2.63 -2.31 3.13
N ILE A 93 3.48 -2.59 2.14
CA ILE A 93 4.51 -1.65 1.69
C ILE A 93 3.85 -0.34 1.19
N LEU A 94 2.80 -0.44 0.36
CA LEU A 94 2.07 0.74 -0.10
C LEU A 94 1.43 1.54 1.03
N VAL A 95 0.87 0.88 2.06
CA VAL A 95 0.34 1.55 3.27
C VAL A 95 1.43 2.32 3.98
N VAL A 96 2.62 1.72 4.17
CA VAL A 96 3.77 2.39 4.80
C VAL A 96 4.23 3.59 3.97
N LEU A 97 4.29 3.47 2.64
CA LEU A 97 4.64 4.58 1.76
C LEU A 97 3.62 5.72 1.82
N MET A 98 2.32 5.41 1.88
CA MET A 98 1.27 6.42 2.05
C MET A 98 1.32 7.08 3.41
N LEU A 99 1.59 6.33 4.48
CA LEU A 99 1.78 6.87 5.82
C LEU A 99 2.98 7.84 5.86
N MET A 100 4.11 7.43 5.25
CA MET A 100 5.29 8.29 5.10
C MET A 100 4.97 9.56 4.30
N ALA A 101 4.16 9.46 3.25
CA ALA A 101 3.72 10.62 2.46
C ALA A 101 2.87 11.57 3.31
N VAL A 102 1.85 11.05 4.01
CA VAL A 102 0.99 11.84 4.92
C VAL A 102 1.81 12.53 6.00
N TYR A 103 2.75 11.80 6.62
CA TYR A 103 3.67 12.37 7.62
C TYR A 103 4.53 13.50 7.02
N SER A 104 5.10 13.28 5.84
CA SER A 104 5.94 14.27 5.17
C SER A 104 5.16 15.54 4.83
N HIS A 105 3.91 15.42 4.37
CA HIS A 105 3.05 16.56 4.13
C HIS A 105 2.63 17.28 5.43
N TYR A 106 2.34 16.53 6.49
CA TYR A 106 1.99 17.10 7.80
C TYR A 106 3.14 17.93 8.37
N MET A 107 4.38 17.41 8.31
CA MET A 107 5.58 18.12 8.75
C MET A 107 5.92 19.35 7.92
N VAL A 108 5.65 19.31 6.61
CA VAL A 108 5.86 20.46 5.71
C VAL A 108 4.73 21.50 5.81
N ASN A 109 3.67 21.23 6.58
CA ASN A 109 2.46 22.06 6.68
C ASN A 109 1.86 22.39 5.30
N ASP A 110 1.79 21.38 4.43
CA ASP A 110 1.14 21.53 3.12
C ASP A 110 -0.37 21.76 3.28
N LYS A 111 -0.97 22.45 2.31
CA LYS A 111 -2.43 22.66 2.26
C LYS A 111 -3.15 21.31 2.28
N PHE A 112 -4.27 21.23 3.00
CA PHE A 112 -5.06 19.99 3.14
C PHE A 112 -5.47 19.38 1.79
N GLU A 113 -5.72 20.22 0.77
CA GLU A 113 -6.01 19.80 -0.61
C GLU A 113 -4.92 18.90 -1.22
N ARG A 114 -3.64 19.10 -0.84
CA ARG A 114 -2.51 18.27 -1.30
C ARG A 114 -2.35 16.98 -0.49
N ILE A 115 -2.82 16.98 0.76
CA ILE A 115 -2.82 15.81 1.65
C ILE A 115 -3.97 14.85 1.33
N ALA A 116 -5.11 15.39 0.86
CA ALA A 116 -6.33 14.63 0.64
C ALA A 116 -6.13 13.37 -0.23
N PRO A 117 -5.43 13.41 -1.38
CA PRO A 117 -5.18 12.20 -2.18
C PRO A 117 -4.40 11.13 -1.39
N ALA A 118 -3.34 11.52 -0.68
CA ALA A 118 -2.54 10.58 0.10
C ALA A 118 -3.35 9.92 1.23
N LEU A 119 -4.20 10.70 1.92
CA LEU A 119 -5.10 10.17 2.95
C LEU A 119 -6.15 9.22 2.37
N VAL A 120 -6.78 9.59 1.26
CA VAL A 120 -7.79 8.75 0.61
C VAL A 120 -7.19 7.40 0.21
N PHE A 121 -6.00 7.38 -0.41
CA PHE A 121 -5.34 6.13 -0.77
C PHE A 121 -4.86 5.35 0.46
N PHE A 122 -4.36 6.02 1.50
CA PHE A 122 -4.01 5.39 2.76
C PHE A 122 -5.21 4.65 3.35
N PHE A 123 -6.35 5.32 3.54
CA PHE A 123 -7.56 4.70 4.07
C PHE A 123 -8.09 3.58 3.17
N MET A 124 -8.09 3.75 1.84
CA MET A 124 -8.51 2.67 0.93
C MET A 124 -7.65 1.41 1.07
N LEU A 125 -6.32 1.55 1.16
CA LEU A 125 -5.40 0.42 1.32
C LEU A 125 -5.54 -0.26 2.69
N VAL A 126 -5.76 0.53 3.75
CA VAL A 126 -5.98 0.02 5.11
C VAL A 126 -7.33 -0.72 5.18
N CYS A 127 -8.42 -0.12 4.69
CA CYS A 127 -9.72 -0.76 4.63
C CYS A 127 -9.65 -2.10 3.89
N ARG A 128 -8.99 -2.12 2.74
CA ARG A 128 -8.74 -3.33 1.98
C ARG A 128 -7.95 -4.38 2.80
N LEU A 129 -6.91 -3.97 3.53
CA LEU A 129 -6.13 -4.87 4.39
C LEU A 129 -6.97 -5.46 5.52
N VAL A 130 -7.81 -4.63 6.16
CA VAL A 130 -8.71 -5.05 7.24
C VAL A 130 -9.75 -6.04 6.73
N VAL A 131 -10.40 -5.75 5.59
CA VAL A 131 -11.41 -6.66 5.01
C VAL A 131 -10.78 -7.99 4.61
N ASP A 132 -9.59 -7.96 4.00
CA ASP A 132 -8.85 -9.16 3.63
C ASP A 132 -8.43 -10.00 4.85
N TRP A 133 -8.06 -9.34 5.97
CA TRP A 133 -7.80 -9.99 7.25
C TRP A 133 -9.08 -10.60 7.86
N GLN A 134 -10.20 -9.89 7.82
CA GLN A 134 -11.49 -10.39 8.29
C GLN A 134 -11.97 -11.62 7.50
N LEU A 135 -11.78 -11.63 6.17
CA LEU A 135 -12.15 -12.78 5.33
C LEU A 135 -11.32 -14.02 5.66
N ARG A 136 -10.00 -13.88 5.76
CA ARG A 136 -9.11 -14.98 6.17
C ARG A 136 -9.49 -15.56 7.53
N ARG A 137 -9.81 -14.70 8.50
CA ARG A 137 -10.24 -15.15 9.84
C ARG A 137 -11.53 -15.96 9.76
N LYS A 138 -12.49 -15.55 8.94
CA LYS A 138 -13.74 -16.30 8.72
C LYS A 138 -13.50 -17.64 8.02
N GLU A 139 -12.56 -17.72 7.08
CA GLU A 139 -12.19 -18.98 6.43
C GLU A 139 -11.54 -19.95 7.40
N LEU A 140 -10.61 -19.48 8.24
CA LEU A 140 -9.96 -20.29 9.28
C LEU A 140 -10.98 -20.87 10.26
N LEU A 141 -11.90 -20.05 10.77
CA LEU A 141 -12.95 -20.51 11.70
C LEU A 141 -13.87 -21.56 11.07
N LYS A 142 -14.17 -21.44 9.77
CA LYS A 142 -14.97 -22.44 9.05
C LYS A 142 -14.22 -23.76 8.88
N LEU A 143 -12.91 -23.71 8.63
CA LEU A 143 -12.07 -24.90 8.51
C LEU A 143 -11.96 -25.63 9.85
N GLU A 144 -11.80 -24.89 10.95
CA GLU A 144 -11.78 -25.45 12.31
C GLU A 144 -13.10 -26.12 12.66
N ALA A 145 -14.24 -25.46 12.38
CA ALA A 145 -15.57 -26.04 12.62
C ALA A 145 -15.85 -27.30 11.76
N ALA A 146 -15.35 -27.34 10.52
CA ALA A 146 -15.48 -28.53 9.67
C ALA A 146 -14.57 -29.68 10.13
N ALA A 147 -13.39 -29.36 10.70
CA ALA A 147 -12.47 -30.36 11.24
C ALA A 147 -13.02 -31.03 12.51
N THR A 148 -13.66 -30.28 13.40
CA THR A 148 -14.34 -30.86 14.58
C THR A 148 -15.54 -31.71 14.18
N ALA A 149 -16.39 -31.26 13.26
CA ALA A 149 -17.54 -32.04 12.78
C ALA A 149 -17.13 -33.37 12.11
N ASN A 150 -16.05 -33.38 11.32
CA ASN A 150 -15.51 -34.60 10.71
C ASN A 150 -14.79 -35.52 11.71
N GLY A 151 -14.33 -35.00 12.84
CA GLY A 151 -13.74 -35.80 13.92
C GLY A 151 -14.80 -36.58 14.70
N GLU A 152 -15.92 -35.93 15.02
CA GLU A 152 -17.06 -36.54 15.72
C GLU A 152 -17.71 -37.66 14.89
N ASP A 153 -17.87 -37.47 13.58
CA ASP A 153 -18.49 -38.46 12.68
C ASP A 153 -17.63 -39.72 12.47
N LYS A 154 -16.30 -39.63 12.69
CA LYS A 154 -15.40 -40.79 12.66
C LYS A 154 -15.43 -41.60 13.96
N GLN A 155 -15.60 -40.93 15.10
CA GLN A 155 -15.73 -41.59 16.40
C GLN A 155 -17.04 -42.38 16.50
N ASN A 156 -18.14 -41.81 16.00
CA ASN A 156 -19.46 -42.46 16.04
C ASN A 156 -19.65 -43.62 15.02
N LYS A 157 -18.66 -43.90 14.16
CA LYS A 157 -18.65 -45.04 13.22
C LYS A 157 -17.78 -46.22 13.67
N GLN A 158 -17.05 -46.07 14.77
CA GLN A 158 -16.18 -47.10 15.33
C GLN A 158 -16.75 -47.81 16.56
N ASP A 159 -17.88 -47.32 17.08
CA ASP A 159 -18.72 -47.97 18.10
C ASP A 159 -19.88 -48.74 17.45
#